data_AF-A0AAJ6XW78-F1
#
_entry.id   AF-A0AAJ6XW78-F1
#
_cell.length_a   1.000
_cell.length_b   1.000
_cell.length_c   1.000
_cell.angle_alpha   90.00
_cell.angle_beta   90.00
_cell.angle_gamma   90.00
#
_symmetry.space_group_name_H-M   'P 1'
#
loop_
_entity.id
_entity.type
_entity.pdbx_description
1 polymer ?
#
loop_
_entity_poly.entity_id
_entity_poly.type
_entity_poly.pdbx_seq_one_letter_code
_entity_poly.pdbx_strand_id
1 'polypeptide(L)'
;MASLSGFCRARTTLYDYGARKVTTLFEIPPIGCAPAILAAAGTNGSSPSSSSCVDRVNNADQLFNTGLRSLVDGLNNNLTGANFIYVNTYQIYSTSSGFRVRNAPCCPASTITALCIPSSNPCGSGSDYSWWDAIHPSEASNIITATGSYNSQSPFHAYLVDIRRLARLRVHLYLISRRRHTCSRDGPFRQQKHFEDEFRRLQGNNTCKQ
;
A
#
# COMPACT_ATOMS: atom_id res chain seq x y z
N MET A 1 -8.63 -4.39 -10.02
CA MET A 1 -7.69 -4.93 -9.00
C MET A 1 -6.29 -4.46 -9.36
N ALA A 2 -5.50 -4.01 -8.38
CA ALA A 2 -4.17 -3.48 -8.62
C ALA A 2 -3.20 -4.62 -8.99
N SER A 3 -2.53 -4.51 -10.13
CA SER A 3 -1.65 -5.57 -10.68
C SER A 3 -0.25 -5.06 -10.88
N LEU A 4 0.78 -5.87 -10.63
CA LEU A 4 2.19 -5.49 -10.86
C LEU A 4 2.42 -5.03 -12.31
N SER A 5 1.72 -5.62 -13.29
CA SER A 5 1.79 -5.13 -14.68
C SER A 5 1.12 -3.77 -14.89
N GLY A 6 -0.05 -3.51 -14.30
CA GLY A 6 -0.73 -2.22 -14.39
C GLY A 6 0.09 -1.14 -13.72
N PHE A 7 0.70 -1.51 -12.59
CA PHE A 7 1.74 -0.77 -11.92
C PHE A 7 2.87 -0.45 -12.95
N CYS A 8 3.61 -1.44 -13.46
CA CYS A 8 4.70 -1.20 -14.43
C CYS A 8 4.32 -0.24 -15.58
N ARG A 9 3.17 -0.48 -16.23
CA ARG A 9 2.68 0.35 -17.34
C ARG A 9 2.48 1.81 -16.97
N ALA A 10 1.95 2.08 -15.78
CA ALA A 10 1.75 3.46 -15.33
C ALA A 10 3.09 4.20 -15.19
N ARG A 11 4.17 3.54 -14.73
CA ARG A 11 5.48 4.20 -14.57
C ARG A 11 6.21 4.38 -15.87
N THR A 12 6.19 3.39 -16.75
CA THR A 12 6.75 3.55 -18.08
C THR A 12 6.07 4.71 -18.79
N THR A 13 4.74 4.83 -18.66
CA THR A 13 3.99 5.97 -19.20
C THR A 13 4.43 7.31 -18.61
N LEU A 14 4.55 7.42 -17.28
CA LEU A 14 5.07 8.64 -16.64
C LEU A 14 6.49 8.97 -17.10
N TYR A 15 7.35 7.97 -17.24
CA TYR A 15 8.70 8.12 -17.76
C TYR A 15 8.71 8.63 -19.21
N ASP A 16 7.83 8.12 -20.06
CA ASP A 16 7.67 8.55 -21.44
C ASP A 16 7.20 10.02 -21.52
N TYR A 17 6.43 10.48 -20.52
CA TYR A 17 6.06 11.88 -20.33
C TYR A 17 7.14 12.75 -19.65
N GLY A 18 8.34 12.22 -19.43
CA GLY A 18 9.47 12.98 -18.90
C GLY A 18 9.64 12.91 -17.38
N ALA A 19 8.85 12.11 -16.66
CA ALA A 19 9.06 11.91 -15.23
C ALA A 19 10.40 11.20 -14.97
N ARG A 20 11.22 11.75 -14.08
CA ARG A 20 12.56 11.21 -13.75
C ARG A 20 12.79 11.03 -12.25
N LYS A 21 11.92 11.60 -11.42
CA LYS A 21 11.83 11.36 -9.99
C LYS A 21 10.41 10.91 -9.71
N VAL A 22 10.22 9.64 -9.42
CA VAL A 22 8.88 9.10 -9.26
C VAL A 22 8.83 8.32 -7.95
N THR A 23 8.23 8.94 -6.94
CA THR A 23 7.79 8.25 -5.72
C THR A 23 6.64 7.37 -6.13
N THR A 24 6.84 6.07 -6.34
CA THR A 24 5.79 5.33 -7.05
C THR A 24 5.23 4.09 -6.43
N LEU A 25 5.68 3.63 -5.28
CA LEU A 25 5.13 2.39 -4.74
C LEU A 25 5.04 2.47 -3.21
N PHE A 26 3.94 3.02 -2.71
CA PHE A 26 3.52 2.68 -1.35
C PHE A 26 3.19 1.20 -1.37
N GLU A 27 3.89 0.43 -0.55
CA GLU A 27 3.52 -0.96 -0.29
C GLU A 27 2.05 -1.05 0.17
N ILE A 28 1.47 -2.23 0.03
CA ILE A 28 0.21 -2.52 0.68
C ILE A 28 0.51 -2.58 2.20
N PRO A 29 -0.11 -1.73 3.03
CA PRO A 29 0.01 -1.85 4.49
C PRO A 29 -0.57 -3.20 4.95
N PRO A 30 -0.42 -3.63 6.22
CA PRO A 30 -1.02 -4.89 6.69
C PRO A 30 -2.55 -4.79 6.71
N ILE A 31 -3.20 -4.97 5.56
CA ILE A 31 -4.64 -4.76 5.44
C ILE A 31 -5.44 -5.94 6.02
N GLY A 32 -4.78 -7.06 6.34
CA GLY A 32 -5.37 -8.10 7.18
C GLY A 32 -5.76 -7.58 8.57
N CYS A 33 -5.27 -6.41 8.98
CA CYS A 33 -5.67 -5.72 10.21
C CYS A 33 -6.86 -4.76 10.00
N ALA A 34 -7.31 -4.51 8.76
CA ALA A 34 -8.40 -3.58 8.49
C ALA A 34 -9.73 -4.13 9.03
N PRO A 35 -10.57 -3.29 9.68
CA PRO A 35 -11.80 -3.77 10.30
C PRO A 35 -12.75 -4.50 9.34
N ALA A 36 -12.84 -4.08 8.07
CA ALA A 36 -13.66 -4.77 7.06
C ALA A 36 -13.13 -6.17 6.74
N ILE A 37 -11.81 -6.36 6.71
CA ILE A 37 -11.18 -7.65 6.45
C ILE A 37 -11.35 -8.60 7.63
N LEU A 38 -11.21 -8.07 8.85
CA LEU A 38 -11.50 -8.82 10.08
C LEU A 38 -12.97 -9.28 10.12
N ALA A 39 -13.89 -8.38 9.80
CA ALA A 39 -15.32 -8.71 9.72
C ALA A 39 -15.61 -9.78 8.66
N ALA A 40 -15.06 -9.63 7.45
CA ALA A 40 -15.23 -10.60 6.36
C ALA A 40 -14.61 -11.97 6.68
N ALA A 41 -13.53 -12.00 7.46
CA ALA A 41 -12.89 -13.24 7.89
C ALA A 41 -13.62 -13.95 9.05
N GLY A 42 -14.70 -13.36 9.59
CA GLY A 42 -15.41 -13.89 10.76
C GLY A 42 -14.58 -13.84 12.04
N THR A 43 -13.46 -13.11 12.03
CA THR A 43 -12.70 -12.83 13.25
C THR A 43 -13.43 -11.69 13.96
N ASN A 44 -14.09 -12.00 15.08
CA ASN A 44 -14.79 -11.00 15.87
C ASN A 44 -13.78 -9.96 16.39
N GLY A 45 -13.64 -8.84 15.69
CA GLY A 45 -12.92 -7.63 16.14
C GLY A 45 -13.61 -6.94 17.32
N SER A 46 -14.56 -7.62 17.98
CA SER A 46 -15.37 -7.13 19.09
C SER A 46 -14.61 -7.07 20.41
N SER A 47 -13.37 -7.56 20.48
CA SER A 47 -12.51 -7.40 21.65
C SER A 47 -11.39 -6.38 21.37
N PRO A 48 -11.23 -5.34 22.21
CA PRO A 48 -10.04 -4.47 22.18
C PRO A 48 -8.71 -5.24 22.32
N SER A 49 -8.78 -6.53 22.69
CA SER A 49 -7.64 -7.43 22.91
C SER A 49 -7.51 -8.59 21.89
N SER A 50 -8.40 -8.75 20.90
CA SER A 50 -8.23 -9.78 19.86
C SER A 50 -7.24 -9.29 18.81
N SER A 51 -5.97 -9.63 19.04
CA SER A 51 -4.77 -9.11 18.39
C SER A 51 -4.41 -9.71 17.04
N SER A 52 -5.18 -10.68 16.51
CA SER A 52 -4.77 -11.37 15.29
C SER A 52 -5.38 -10.71 14.06
N CYS A 53 -4.56 -9.93 13.35
CA CYS A 53 -4.82 -9.64 11.94
C CYS A 53 -5.01 -10.94 11.15
N VAL A 54 -5.63 -10.87 9.98
CA VAL A 54 -5.83 -12.05 9.13
C VAL A 54 -4.51 -12.40 8.43
N ASP A 55 -3.74 -13.34 8.99
CA ASP A 55 -2.38 -13.68 8.53
C ASP A 55 -2.29 -14.04 7.05
N ARG A 56 -3.25 -14.81 6.51
CA ARG A 56 -3.26 -15.17 5.07
C ARG A 56 -3.31 -13.93 4.16
N VAL A 57 -3.98 -12.87 4.59
CA VAL A 57 -4.10 -11.60 3.86
C VAL A 57 -2.81 -10.82 3.97
N ASN A 58 -2.25 -10.68 5.18
CA ASN A 58 -0.96 -10.03 5.37
C ASN A 58 0.17 -10.76 4.61
N ASN A 59 0.14 -12.09 4.55
CA ASN A 59 1.08 -12.89 3.76
C ASN A 59 0.93 -12.60 2.26
N ALA A 60 -0.31 -12.46 1.77
CA ALA A 60 -0.57 -12.02 0.41
C ALA A 60 -0.05 -10.59 0.15
N ASP A 61 -0.27 -9.65 1.07
CA ASP A 61 0.25 -8.28 0.98
C ASP A 61 1.78 -8.29 0.83
N GLN A 62 2.47 -9.09 1.65
CA GLN A 62 3.93 -9.27 1.60
C GLN A 62 4.42 -9.85 0.27
N LEU A 63 3.70 -10.83 -0.30
CA LEU A 63 4.02 -11.38 -1.61
C LEU A 63 3.90 -10.32 -2.71
N PHE A 64 2.84 -9.50 -2.65
CA PHE A 64 2.67 -8.38 -3.58
C PHE A 64 3.79 -7.34 -3.42
N ASN A 65 4.11 -6.95 -2.18
CA ASN A 65 5.15 -5.98 -1.84
C ASN A 65 6.55 -6.44 -2.29
N THR A 66 6.83 -7.74 -2.19
CA THR A 66 8.08 -8.33 -2.72
C THR A 66 8.18 -8.15 -4.24
N GLY A 67 7.11 -8.47 -4.98
CA GLY A 67 7.05 -8.24 -6.43
C GLY A 67 7.13 -6.76 -6.81
N LEU A 68 6.61 -5.88 -5.95
CA LEU A 68 6.66 -4.43 -6.10
C LEU A 68 8.10 -3.91 -6.03
N ARG A 69 8.89 -4.40 -5.06
CA ARG A 69 10.33 -4.11 -4.94
C ARG A 69 11.09 -4.56 -6.19
N SER A 70 10.90 -5.80 -6.63
CA SER A 70 11.56 -6.30 -7.86
C SER A 70 11.21 -5.48 -9.10
N LEU A 71 9.98 -4.97 -9.18
CA LEU A 71 9.56 -4.08 -10.27
C LEU A 71 10.31 -2.74 -10.23
N VAL A 72 10.56 -2.16 -9.05
CA VAL A 72 11.34 -0.91 -8.90
C VAL A 72 12.74 -1.10 -9.40
N ASP A 73 13.39 -2.20 -8.99
CA ASP A 73 14.74 -2.54 -9.42
C ASP A 73 14.80 -2.67 -10.95
N GLY A 74 13.84 -3.39 -11.53
CA GLY A 74 13.71 -3.52 -12.97
C GLY A 74 13.50 -2.19 -13.69
N LEU A 75 12.68 -1.28 -13.14
CA LEU A 75 12.45 0.04 -13.72
C LEU A 75 13.70 0.91 -13.66
N ASN A 76 14.40 0.96 -12.52
CA ASN A 76 15.64 1.73 -12.37
C ASN A 76 16.77 1.22 -13.27
N ASN A 77 16.86 -0.10 -13.47
CA ASN A 77 17.87 -0.70 -14.34
C ASN A 77 17.58 -0.43 -15.83
N ASN A 78 16.31 -0.35 -16.23
CA ASN A 78 15.92 -0.25 -17.65
C ASN A 78 15.58 1.17 -18.11
N LEU A 79 15.27 2.09 -17.19
CA LEU A 79 14.84 3.45 -17.51
C LEU A 79 15.91 4.44 -17.09
N THR A 80 16.86 4.67 -17.98
CA THR A 80 18.02 5.52 -17.73
C THR A 80 17.62 6.92 -17.28
N GLY A 81 18.27 7.40 -16.22
CA GLY A 81 18.04 8.73 -15.66
C GLY A 81 16.74 8.86 -14.85
N ALA A 82 15.95 7.80 -14.73
CA ALA A 82 14.82 7.76 -13.82
C ALA A 82 15.24 7.22 -12.45
N ASN A 83 14.59 7.74 -11.41
CA ASN A 83 14.74 7.30 -10.03
C ASN A 83 13.34 6.96 -9.52
N PHE A 84 13.05 5.66 -9.50
CA PHE A 84 11.89 5.08 -8.86
C PHE A 84 12.27 4.68 -7.45
N ILE A 85 11.51 5.19 -6.48
CA ILE A 85 11.61 4.75 -5.08
C ILE A 85 10.30 4.10 -4.68
N TYR A 86 10.37 3.31 -3.61
CA TYR A 86 9.20 2.77 -2.98
C TYR A 86 9.25 2.98 -1.46
N VAL A 87 8.07 3.10 -0.87
CA VAL A 87 7.85 3.32 0.57
C VAL A 87 7.28 2.05 1.17
N ASN A 88 7.94 1.55 2.20
CA ASN A 88 7.50 0.39 2.98
C ASN A 88 6.49 0.83 4.05
N THR A 89 5.27 1.09 3.60
CA THR A 89 4.12 1.43 4.47
C THR A 89 3.79 0.30 5.43
N TYR A 90 4.03 -0.95 5.05
CA TYR A 90 3.82 -2.10 5.91
C TYR A 90 4.68 -1.99 7.18
N GLN A 91 5.97 -1.70 7.02
CA GLN A 91 6.89 -1.52 8.11
C GLN A 91 6.57 -0.26 8.91
N ILE A 92 6.28 0.87 8.26
CA ILE A 92 5.90 2.12 8.94
C ILE A 92 4.70 1.88 9.86
N TYR A 93 3.69 1.15 9.37
CA TYR A 93 2.52 0.82 10.16
C TYR A 93 2.86 -0.15 11.30
N SER A 94 3.62 -1.21 11.00
CA SER A 94 3.93 -2.28 11.96
C SER A 94 4.82 -1.81 13.12
N THR A 95 5.70 -0.84 12.89
CA THR A 95 6.60 -0.28 13.91
C THR A 95 6.02 0.94 14.62
N SER A 96 4.90 1.49 14.15
CA SER A 96 4.22 2.58 14.86
C SER A 96 3.84 2.08 16.26
N SER A 97 4.15 2.83 17.31
CA SER A 97 3.77 2.49 18.69
C SER A 97 2.61 3.36 19.21
N GLY A 98 2.19 4.36 18.44
CA GLY A 98 1.21 5.38 18.88
C GLY A 98 -0.26 4.92 18.89
N PHE A 99 -0.62 3.83 18.20
CA PHE A 99 -2.02 3.38 18.15
C PHE A 99 -2.33 2.41 19.27
N ARG A 100 -3.35 2.77 20.06
CA ARG A 100 -3.99 1.91 21.07
C ARG A 100 -5.02 0.98 20.45
N VAL A 101 -5.67 1.41 19.36
CA VAL A 101 -6.71 0.64 18.67
C VAL A 101 -6.32 0.44 17.20
N ARG A 102 -6.14 -0.82 16.80
CA ARG A 102 -5.64 -1.19 15.46
C ARG A 102 -6.58 -2.03 14.61
N ASN A 103 -7.65 -2.51 15.21
CA ASN A 103 -8.55 -3.53 14.67
C ASN A 103 -10.02 -3.06 14.64
N ALA A 104 -10.29 -1.80 15.00
CA ALA A 104 -11.61 -1.20 15.00
C ALA A 104 -11.56 0.19 14.34
N PRO A 105 -12.66 0.63 13.71
CA PRO A 105 -12.72 1.95 13.10
C PRO A 105 -13.03 3.02 14.17
N CYS A 106 -12.50 4.24 13.98
CA CYS A 106 -12.86 5.38 14.84
C CYS A 106 -14.28 5.90 14.53
N CYS A 107 -14.64 6.03 13.26
CA CYS A 107 -15.99 6.31 12.82
C CYS A 107 -16.77 4.99 12.62
N PRO A 108 -17.99 4.87 13.15
CA PRO A 108 -18.87 3.75 12.82
C PRO A 108 -19.00 3.57 11.29
N ALA A 109 -18.70 2.37 10.80
CA ALA A 109 -18.66 2.08 9.39
C ALA A 109 -19.84 1.21 8.94
N SER A 110 -20.33 1.45 7.72
CA SER A 110 -21.37 0.63 7.10
C SER A 110 -20.83 -0.78 6.83
N THR A 111 -21.62 -1.80 7.15
CA THR A 111 -21.30 -3.20 6.79
C THR A 111 -21.39 -3.48 5.29
N ILE A 112 -22.00 -2.56 4.51
CA ILE A 112 -22.17 -2.70 3.06
C ILE A 112 -21.03 -1.98 2.33
N THR A 113 -20.80 -0.70 2.65
CA THR A 113 -19.83 0.13 1.93
C THR A 113 -18.44 0.13 2.58
N ALA A 114 -18.31 -0.34 3.83
CA ALA A 114 -17.12 -0.20 4.67
C ALA A 114 -16.73 1.25 5.00
N LEU A 115 -17.50 2.23 4.53
CA LEU A 115 -17.25 3.65 4.75
C LEU A 115 -17.90 4.14 6.04
N CYS A 116 -17.35 5.23 6.59
CA CYS A 116 -17.92 5.98 7.71
C CYS A 116 -19.39 6.34 7.43
N ILE A 117 -20.26 6.10 8.40
CA ILE A 117 -21.70 6.39 8.31
C ILE A 117 -21.90 7.90 8.48
N PRO A 118 -22.56 8.60 7.54
CA PRO A 118 -22.81 10.03 7.65
C PRO A 118 -23.57 10.39 8.93
N SER A 119 -23.17 11.49 9.58
CA SER A 119 -23.76 11.98 10.84
C SER A 119 -23.68 11.04 12.04
N SER A 120 -22.89 9.97 11.96
CA SER A 120 -22.55 9.16 13.13
C SER A 120 -21.54 9.86 14.04
N ASN A 121 -21.53 9.51 15.32
CA ASN A 121 -20.56 10.05 16.28
C ASN A 121 -19.23 9.27 16.17
N PRO A 122 -18.11 9.91 15.77
CA PRO A 122 -16.81 9.27 15.78
C PRO A 122 -16.28 9.05 17.20
N CYS A 123 -15.20 8.27 17.32
CA CYS A 123 -14.47 8.07 18.56
C CYS A 123 -13.93 9.40 19.15
N GLY A 124 -13.80 9.48 20.47
CA GLY A 124 -13.32 10.69 21.15
C GLY A 124 -11.83 11.00 20.94
N SER A 125 -11.00 9.98 20.75
CA SER A 125 -9.54 10.10 20.58
C SER A 125 -9.09 9.55 19.23
N GLY A 126 -9.28 10.32 18.15
CA GLY A 126 -8.92 9.89 16.79
C GLY A 126 -7.45 9.53 16.59
N SER A 127 -6.54 10.07 17.41
CA SER A 127 -5.11 9.75 17.40
C SER A 127 -4.78 8.33 17.86
N ASP A 128 -5.65 7.73 18.68
CA ASP A 128 -5.43 6.39 19.25
C ASP A 128 -5.75 5.28 18.24
N TYR A 129 -6.52 5.61 17.20
CA TYR A 129 -7.02 4.67 16.20
C TYR A 129 -6.16 4.72 14.96
N SER A 130 -5.81 3.55 14.42
CA SER A 130 -5.13 3.47 13.13
C SER A 130 -6.08 3.56 11.92
N TRP A 131 -7.37 3.29 12.11
CA TRP A 131 -8.38 3.29 11.05
C TRP A 131 -9.45 4.35 11.31
N TRP A 132 -9.77 5.14 10.29
CA TRP A 132 -10.89 6.08 10.33
C TRP A 132 -12.21 5.34 10.20
N ASP A 133 -12.39 4.59 9.10
CA ASP A 133 -13.53 3.70 8.87
C ASP A 133 -13.03 2.25 8.73
N ALA A 134 -13.81 1.36 8.12
CA ALA A 134 -13.45 -0.06 8.09
C ALA A 134 -12.33 -0.41 7.09
N ILE A 135 -11.89 0.52 6.24
CA ILE A 135 -10.84 0.29 5.23
C ILE A 135 -9.84 1.43 5.05
N HIS A 136 -10.14 2.64 5.51
CA HIS A 136 -9.30 3.82 5.33
C HIS A 136 -8.50 4.14 6.60
N PRO A 137 -7.21 4.48 6.47
CA PRO A 137 -6.38 4.87 7.61
C PRO A 137 -6.89 6.17 8.24
N SER A 138 -6.69 6.30 9.55
CA SER A 138 -6.96 7.53 10.29
C SER A 138 -6.04 8.67 9.87
N GLU A 139 -6.39 9.90 10.25
CA GLU A 139 -5.49 11.06 10.10
C GLU A 139 -4.11 10.78 10.74
N ALA A 140 -4.09 10.23 11.94
CA ALA A 140 -2.84 9.91 12.64
C ALA A 140 -2.01 8.86 11.88
N SER A 141 -2.65 7.83 11.31
CA SER A 141 -1.95 6.88 10.42
C SER A 141 -1.39 7.55 9.18
N ASN A 142 -2.15 8.44 8.53
CA ASN A 142 -1.67 9.19 7.38
C ASN A 142 -0.48 10.09 7.73
N ILE A 143 -0.49 10.77 8.88
CA ILE A 143 0.64 11.61 9.35
C ILE A 143 1.89 10.76 9.57
N ILE A 144 1.76 9.60 10.23
CA ILE A 144 2.88 8.68 10.47
C ILE A 144 3.45 8.17 9.13
N THR A 145 2.59 7.72 8.23
CA THR A 145 3.01 7.29 6.88
C THR A 145 3.70 8.41 6.12
N ALA A 146 3.12 9.60 6.07
CA ALA A 146 3.70 10.75 5.37
C ALA A 146 5.08 11.12 5.94
N THR A 147 5.20 11.18 7.27
CA THR A 147 6.46 11.52 7.95
C THR A 147 7.53 10.45 7.70
N GLY A 148 7.17 9.18 7.87
CA GLY A 148 8.05 8.03 7.62
C GLY A 148 8.50 7.92 6.15
N SER A 149 7.66 8.38 5.22
CA SER A 149 7.98 8.40 3.78
C SER A 149 8.86 9.58 3.39
N TYR A 150 8.58 10.76 3.96
CA TYR A 150 9.20 12.01 3.52
C TYR A 150 10.63 12.16 4.03
N ASN A 151 10.82 11.97 5.33
CA ASN A 151 12.11 12.13 5.99
C ASN A 151 12.34 10.93 6.90
N SER A 152 12.54 9.77 6.26
CA SER A 152 12.65 8.51 6.98
C SER A 152 13.80 8.53 7.97
N GLN A 153 13.51 8.11 9.20
CA GLN A 153 14.51 7.84 10.24
C GLN A 153 15.05 6.40 10.19
N SER A 154 14.48 5.56 9.32
CA SER A 154 14.80 4.14 9.21
C SER A 154 15.06 3.74 7.76
N PRO A 155 16.16 3.00 7.46
CA PRO A 155 16.39 2.47 6.11
C PRO A 155 15.32 1.44 5.69
N PHE A 156 14.48 0.99 6.62
CA PHE A 156 13.41 0.04 6.34
C PHE A 156 12.10 0.68 5.89
N HIS A 157 11.91 2.00 6.06
CA HIS A 157 10.65 2.68 5.69
C HIS A 157 10.64 3.17 4.23
N ALA A 158 11.80 3.40 3.64
CA ALA A 158 11.94 3.79 2.24
C ALA A 158 13.14 3.07 1.64
N TYR A 159 12.96 2.45 0.47
CA TYR A 159 14.01 1.74 -0.22
C TYR A 159 14.74 2.66 -1.20
N LEU A 160 16.07 2.50 -1.31
CA LEU A 160 17.03 3.39 -1.97
C LEU A 160 17.19 4.74 -1.27
N VAL A 161 16.15 5.58 -1.28
CA VAL A 161 16.14 6.90 -0.62
C VAL A 161 14.72 7.31 -0.21
N ASP A 162 14.60 8.17 0.80
CA ASP A 162 13.33 8.82 1.16
C ASP A 162 12.89 9.89 0.13
N ILE A 163 11.65 10.37 0.22
CA ILE A 163 11.11 11.36 -0.73
C ILE A 163 11.91 12.67 -0.68
N ARG A 164 12.36 13.10 0.50
CA ARG A 164 13.14 14.35 0.66
C ARG A 164 14.46 14.28 -0.09
N ARG A 165 15.15 13.14 -0.05
CA ARG A 165 16.40 12.88 -0.78
C ARG A 165 16.14 12.72 -2.28
N LEU A 166 15.11 11.98 -2.68
CA LEU A 166 14.70 11.86 -4.09
C LEU A 166 14.46 13.24 -4.72
N ALA A 167 13.73 14.12 -4.02
CA ALA A 167 13.42 15.46 -4.48
C ALA A 167 14.68 16.30 -4.76
N ARG A 168 15.78 16.03 -4.05
CA ARG A 168 17.08 16.73 -4.17
C ARG A 168 18.03 16.13 -5.21
N LEU A 169 17.74 14.95 -5.76
CA LEU A 169 18.58 14.35 -6.79
C LEU A 169 18.67 15.27 -8.02
N ARG A 170 19.84 15.31 -8.66
CA ARG A 170 19.96 16.01 -9.95
C ARG A 170 19.48 15.10 -11.06
N VAL A 171 18.62 15.62 -11.92
CA VAL A 171 18.22 14.93 -13.15
C VAL A 171 19.05 15.50 -14.27
N HIS A 172 19.86 14.68 -14.92
CA HIS A 172 20.55 15.09 -16.14
C HIS A 172 19.63 14.86 -17.33
N LEU A 173 19.35 15.95 -18.05
CA LEU A 173 18.56 15.96 -19.28
C LEU A 173 19.43 15.44 -20.44
N TYR A 174 19.79 14.16 -20.44
CA TYR A 174 20.36 13.53 -21.64
C TYR A 174 19.24 13.25 -22.66
N LEU A 175 19.59 13.30 -23.95
CA LEU A 175 18.69 13.03 -25.07
C LEU A 175 17.95 11.71 -24.86
N ILE A 176 16.62 11.79 -24.72
CA ILE A 176 15.76 10.66 -24.42
C ILE A 176 15.55 9.87 -25.73
N SER A 177 16.27 8.76 -25.89
CA SER A 177 15.96 7.80 -26.94
C SER A 177 14.65 7.08 -26.59
N ARG A 178 13.61 7.28 -27.40
CA ARG A 178 12.34 6.56 -27.25
C ARG A 178 12.53 5.08 -27.62
N ARG A 179 12.84 4.23 -26.63
CA ARG A 179 12.77 2.77 -26.80
C ARG A 179 11.39 2.28 -26.36
N ARG A 180 10.87 1.25 -27.04
CA ARG A 180 9.68 0.54 -26.54
C ARG A 180 10.07 -0.22 -25.28
N HIS A 181 9.44 0.11 -24.16
CA HIS A 181 9.64 -0.55 -22.88
C HIS A 181 8.59 -1.67 -22.74
N THR A 182 9.04 -2.91 -22.58
CA THR A 182 8.15 -4.06 -22.37
C THR A 182 7.99 -4.35 -20.89
N CYS A 183 6.78 -4.15 -20.36
CA CYS A 183 6.39 -4.72 -19.07
C CYS A 183 6.06 -6.19 -19.29
N SER A 184 7.05 -7.09 -19.17
CA SER A 184 6.82 -8.52 -19.31
C SER A 184 5.77 -9.02 -18.30
N ARG A 185 4.94 -9.97 -18.74
CA ARG A 185 3.99 -10.72 -17.89
C ARG A 185 4.63 -11.92 -17.18
N ASP A 186 5.91 -12.14 -17.40
CA ASP A 186 6.61 -13.37 -16.97
C ASP A 186 7.50 -13.16 -15.73
N GLY A 187 7.52 -11.95 -15.16
CA GLY A 187 8.15 -11.62 -13.86
C GLY A 187 7.35 -12.10 -12.63
N PRO A 188 7.30 -11.37 -11.49
CA PRO A 188 6.68 -11.78 -10.20
C PRO A 188 5.14 -12.00 -10.21
N PHE A 189 4.56 -12.38 -11.34
CA PHE A 189 3.14 -12.58 -11.59
C PHE A 189 2.53 -13.78 -10.87
N ARG A 190 3.33 -14.80 -10.51
CA ARG A 190 2.85 -15.89 -9.64
C ARG A 190 2.43 -15.36 -8.27
N GLN A 191 3.16 -14.38 -7.73
CA GLN A 191 2.87 -13.76 -6.43
C GLN A 191 1.62 -12.87 -6.52
N GLN A 192 1.45 -12.17 -7.64
CA GLN A 192 0.25 -11.38 -7.91
C GLN A 192 -1.01 -12.25 -7.98
N LYS A 193 -0.97 -13.39 -8.69
CA LYS A 193 -2.13 -14.30 -8.77
C LYS A 193 -2.57 -14.78 -7.39
N HIS A 194 -1.61 -15.15 -6.54
CA HIS A 194 -1.91 -15.56 -5.16
C HIS A 194 -2.54 -14.44 -4.34
N PHE A 195 -2.04 -13.20 -4.49
CA PHE A 195 -2.66 -12.03 -3.86
C PHE A 195 -4.11 -11.83 -4.33
N GLU A 196 -4.35 -11.85 -5.64
CA GLU A 196 -5.71 -11.68 -6.17
C GLU A 196 -6.67 -12.81 -5.74
N ASP A 197 -6.18 -14.06 -5.70
CA ASP A 197 -6.98 -15.22 -5.31
C ASP A 197 -7.39 -15.14 -3.82
N GLU A 198 -6.51 -14.68 -2.94
CA GLU A 198 -6.85 -14.46 -1.52
C GLU A 198 -7.91 -13.37 -1.33
N PHE A 199 -7.82 -12.26 -2.07
CA PHE A 199 -8.84 -11.21 -2.00
C PHE A 199 -10.19 -11.67 -2.55
N ARG A 200 -10.20 -12.46 -3.62
CA ARG A 200 -11.45 -13.07 -4.12
C ARG A 200 -12.09 -14.00 -3.09
N ARG A 201 -11.28 -14.76 -2.33
CA ARG A 201 -11.79 -15.61 -1.25
C ARG A 201 -12.44 -14.80 -0.14
N LEU A 202 -11.89 -13.64 0.21
CA LEU A 202 -12.47 -12.73 1.21
C LEU A 202 -13.80 -12.09 0.76
N GLN A 203 -13.98 -11.85 -0.53
CA GLN A 203 -15.21 -11.26 -1.07
C GLN A 203 -16.38 -12.25 -1.14
N GLY A 204 -16.16 -13.52 -0.77
CA GLY A 204 -17.12 -14.60 -0.98
C GLY A 204 -17.35 -14.86 -2.47
N ASN A 205 -18.05 -15.95 -2.80
CA ASN A 205 -18.40 -16.31 -4.18
C ASN A 205 -19.47 -15.38 -4.80
N ASN A 206 -19.52 -14.12 -4.35
CA ASN A 206 -20.36 -13.09 -4.91
C ASN A 206 -19.71 -12.61 -6.20
N THR A 207 -19.98 -13.36 -7.25
CA THR A 207 -19.98 -12.86 -8.61
C THR A 207 -20.75 -11.53 -8.63
N CYS A 208 -20.03 -10.41 -8.65
CA CYS A 208 -20.54 -9.26 -9.39
C CYS A 208 -20.67 -9.73 -10.84
N LYS A 209 -21.83 -10.26 -11.20
CA LYS A 209 -22.29 -10.24 -12.58
C LYS A 209 -22.28 -8.77 -12.97
N GLN A 210 -21.31 -8.40 -13.81
CA GLN A 210 -21.45 -7.22 -14.67
C GLN A 210 -22.69 -7.39 -15.54
#